data_AF-A0A259HPQ8-F1
#
_entry.id   AF-A0A259HPQ8-F1
#
_cell.length_a   1.000
_cell.length_b   1.000
_cell.length_c   1.000
_cell.angle_alpha   90.00
_cell.angle_beta   90.00
_cell.angle_gamma   90.00
#
_symmetry.space_group_name_H-M   'P 1'
#
loop_
_entity.id
_entity.type
_entity.pdbx_description
1 polymer ?
#
loop_
_entity_poly.entity_id
_entity_poly.type
_entity_poly.pdbx_seq_one_letter_code
_entity_poly.pdbx_strand_id
1 'polypeptide(L)'
;MLWIVAEELGRKENVKEFKERSARYAKKLNTLWDEQAGIFLNKRLDNGEKSYRLSPTNFYPMLAKACTQQQAETMMKKHYFNPNEFYGEFVMPSISRNDTAFKGNTYWRGRIWAPLNMLVYMGMRNYQLPEARKDLTEKSKALFLKSWKEDGGIYENYNSVTGQGSDVRNADGYYHWGALLAFMSLLESELK
;
A
#
# COMPACT_ATOMS: atom_id res chain seq x y z
N MET A 1 15.71 -9.88 1.37
CA MET A 1 15.38 -10.67 2.58
C MET A 1 16.07 -12.03 2.58
N LEU A 2 15.95 -12.87 1.53
CA LEU A 2 16.62 -14.18 1.50
C LEU A 2 18.16 -14.16 1.61
N TRP A 3 18.82 -13.11 1.11
CA TRP A 3 20.27 -12.99 1.25
C TRP A 3 20.73 -12.80 2.70
N ILE A 4 19.92 -12.17 3.56
CA ILE A 4 20.23 -11.98 4.98
C ILE A 4 20.20 -13.34 5.68
N VAL A 5 19.17 -14.14 5.42
CA VAL A 5 19.07 -15.51 5.95
C VAL A 5 20.21 -16.38 5.46
N ALA A 6 20.58 -16.29 4.17
CA ALA A 6 21.71 -17.02 3.61
C ALA A 6 23.05 -16.61 4.24
N GLU A 7 23.22 -15.33 4.56
CA GLU A 7 24.41 -14.79 5.22
C GLU A 7 24.54 -15.36 6.64
N GLU A 8 23.45 -15.36 7.41
CA GLU A 8 23.39 -15.96 8.75
C GLU A 8 23.73 -17.47 8.73
N LEU A 9 23.30 -18.17 7.68
CA LEU A 9 23.58 -19.59 7.49
C LEU A 9 24.94 -19.88 6.82
N GLY A 10 25.77 -18.87 6.55
CA GLY A 10 27.07 -19.02 5.91
C GLY A 10 27.04 -19.46 4.44
N ARG A 11 25.89 -19.37 3.76
CA ARG A 11 25.67 -19.82 2.38
C ARG A 11 26.09 -18.76 1.35
N LYS A 12 27.39 -18.55 1.20
CA LYS A 12 27.98 -17.45 0.39
C LYS A 12 27.51 -17.39 -1.07
N GLU A 13 27.36 -18.54 -1.74
CA GLU A 13 26.88 -18.58 -3.12
C GLU A 13 25.43 -18.09 -3.24
N ASN A 14 24.57 -18.51 -2.30
CA ASN A 14 23.19 -18.02 -2.23
C ASN A 14 23.13 -16.52 -1.92
N VAL A 15 24.00 -16.00 -1.06
CA VAL A 15 24.07 -14.55 -0.79
C VAL A 15 24.33 -13.78 -2.09
N LYS A 16 25.31 -14.24 -2.88
CA LYS A 16 25.65 -13.62 -4.17
C LYS A 16 24.46 -13.68 -5.14
N GLU A 17 23.88 -14.87 -5.36
CA GLU A 17 22.74 -15.05 -6.28
C GLU A 17 21.54 -14.18 -5.88
N PHE A 18 21.17 -14.17 -4.59
CA PHE A 18 20.03 -13.41 -4.11
C PHE A 18 20.24 -11.90 -4.25
N LYS A 19 21.47 -11.39 -4.03
CA LYS A 19 21.79 -9.98 -4.23
C LYS A 19 21.71 -9.59 -5.71
N GLU A 20 22.29 -10.40 -6.60
CA GLU A 20 22.25 -10.18 -8.06
C GLU A 20 20.82 -10.22 -8.61
N ARG A 21 20.03 -11.21 -8.17
CA ARG A 21 18.62 -11.35 -8.55
C ARG A 21 17.78 -10.16 -8.06
N SER A 22 17.99 -9.71 -6.83
CA SER A 22 17.33 -8.52 -6.29
C SER A 22 17.64 -7.28 -7.12
N ALA A 23 18.91 -7.05 -7.46
CA ALA A 23 19.32 -5.92 -8.29
C ALA A 23 18.71 -5.96 -9.69
N ARG A 24 18.62 -7.16 -10.30
CA ARG A 24 18.00 -7.37 -11.60
C ARG A 24 16.50 -7.01 -11.58
N TYR A 25 15.76 -7.44 -10.56
CA TYR A 25 14.33 -7.14 -10.46
C TYR A 25 14.05 -5.69 -10.11
N ALA A 26 14.87 -5.05 -9.26
CA ALA A 26 14.77 -3.61 -9.02
C ALA A 26 14.91 -2.80 -10.32
N LYS A 27 15.89 -3.14 -11.16
CA LYS A 27 16.05 -2.52 -12.49
C LYS A 27 14.83 -2.73 -13.40
N LYS A 28 14.21 -3.91 -13.37
CA LYS A 28 12.99 -4.19 -14.15
C LYS A 28 11.78 -3.42 -13.62
N LEU A 29 11.60 -3.33 -12.31
CA LEU A 29 10.54 -2.52 -11.70
C LEU A 29 10.66 -1.05 -12.11
N ASN A 30 11.89 -0.51 -12.22
CA ASN A 30 12.10 0.85 -12.69
C ASN A 30 11.66 1.13 -14.13
N THR A 31 11.55 0.10 -14.98
CA THR A 31 10.97 0.27 -16.32
C THR A 31 9.45 0.49 -16.33
N LEU A 32 8.79 0.25 -15.19
CA LEU A 32 7.36 0.49 -15.02
C LEU A 32 7.06 1.93 -14.61
N TRP A 33 8.06 2.73 -14.26
CA TRP A 33 7.88 4.15 -14.00
C TRP A 33 7.36 4.85 -15.26
N ASP A 34 6.37 5.71 -15.06
CA ASP A 34 5.86 6.59 -16.09
C ASP A 34 6.06 8.04 -15.66
N GLU A 35 6.92 8.78 -16.36
CA GLU A 35 7.29 10.15 -15.99
C GLU A 35 6.10 11.11 -16.08
N GLN A 36 5.24 10.92 -17.08
CA GLN A 36 4.10 11.82 -17.31
C GLN A 36 3.04 11.60 -16.23
N ALA A 37 2.67 10.34 -15.99
CA ALA A 37 1.74 9.99 -14.92
C ALA A 37 2.34 10.35 -13.55
N GLY A 38 3.63 10.10 -13.34
CA GLY A 38 4.32 10.30 -12.06
C GLY A 38 4.11 9.14 -11.08
N ILE A 39 3.93 7.92 -11.61
CA ILE A 39 3.73 6.70 -10.84
C ILE A 39 4.18 5.47 -11.62
N PHE A 40 4.44 4.37 -10.93
CA PHE A 40 4.68 3.07 -11.56
C PHE A 40 3.36 2.47 -12.05
N LEU A 41 3.33 2.03 -13.32
CA LEU A 41 2.15 1.49 -13.96
C LEU A 41 2.28 -0.02 -14.19
N ASN A 42 1.14 -0.71 -14.07
CA ASN A 42 1.07 -2.11 -14.46
C ASN A 42 1.28 -2.22 -15.98
N LYS A 43 1.95 -3.28 -16.42
CA LYS A 43 2.22 -3.53 -17.84
C LYS A 43 1.56 -4.84 -18.26
N ARG A 44 0.78 -4.77 -19.33
CA ARG A 44 0.23 -5.92 -20.01
C ARG A 44 1.34 -6.73 -20.67
N LEU A 45 1.37 -8.03 -20.45
CA LEU A 45 2.43 -8.90 -21.00
C LEU A 45 2.14 -9.37 -22.41
N ASP A 46 0.88 -9.33 -22.84
CA ASP A 46 0.44 -9.74 -24.17
C ASP A 46 0.78 -8.71 -25.25
N ASN A 47 0.66 -7.42 -24.94
CA ASN A 47 0.92 -6.33 -25.91
C ASN A 47 1.89 -5.24 -25.42
N GLY A 48 2.31 -5.30 -24.16
CA GLY A 48 3.24 -4.31 -23.58
C GLY A 48 2.61 -2.98 -23.16
N GLU A 49 1.29 -2.82 -23.28
CA GLU A 49 0.62 -1.56 -22.91
C GLU A 49 0.67 -1.31 -21.40
N LYS A 50 0.76 -0.02 -21.04
CA LYS A 50 0.65 0.43 -19.65
C LYS A 50 -0.83 0.54 -19.26
N SER A 51 -1.17 0.08 -18.08
CA SER A 51 -2.50 0.24 -17.47
C SER A 51 -2.49 1.44 -16.52
N TYR A 52 -3.42 2.35 -16.75
CA TYR A 52 -3.61 3.57 -15.95
C TYR A 52 -4.67 3.41 -14.86
N ARG A 53 -5.16 2.19 -14.62
CA ARG A 53 -6.03 1.90 -13.48
C ARG A 53 -5.17 1.80 -12.23
N LEU A 54 -5.39 2.73 -11.29
CA LEU A 54 -4.53 2.89 -10.13
C LEU A 54 -5.09 2.15 -8.92
N SER A 55 -4.21 1.51 -8.17
CA SER A 55 -4.48 0.83 -6.91
C SER A 55 -3.28 1.03 -5.95
N PRO A 56 -3.40 0.64 -4.67
CA PRO A 56 -2.27 0.68 -3.75
C PRO A 56 -1.02 -0.07 -4.24
N THR A 57 -1.16 -1.07 -5.12
CA THR A 57 -0.01 -1.82 -5.65
C THR A 57 0.94 -0.96 -6.47
N ASN A 58 0.46 0.15 -7.05
CA ASN A 58 1.27 1.09 -7.81
C ASN A 58 2.33 1.79 -6.93
N PHE A 59 2.15 1.77 -5.61
CA PHE A 59 3.09 2.32 -4.62
C PHE A 59 4.09 1.27 -4.11
N TYR A 60 3.88 -0.03 -4.38
CA TYR A 60 4.72 -1.12 -3.87
C TYR A 60 6.18 -1.13 -4.37
N PRO A 61 6.55 -0.49 -5.49
CA PRO A 61 7.97 -0.29 -5.81
C PRO A 61 8.75 0.42 -4.68
N MET A 62 8.08 1.20 -3.81
CA MET A 62 8.71 1.76 -2.61
C MET A 62 9.13 0.66 -1.62
N LEU A 63 8.31 -0.38 -1.43
CA LEU A 63 8.64 -1.51 -0.56
C LEU A 63 9.93 -2.23 -0.99
N ALA A 64 10.12 -2.34 -2.31
CA ALA A 64 11.30 -2.96 -2.91
C ALA A 64 12.52 -2.02 -2.95
N LYS A 65 12.44 -0.79 -2.43
CA LYS A 65 13.46 0.27 -2.58
C LYS A 65 13.85 0.51 -4.05
N ALA A 66 12.90 0.36 -4.98
CA ALA A 66 13.15 0.53 -6.40
C ALA A 66 13.09 2.01 -6.83
N CYS A 67 12.27 2.81 -6.16
CA CYS A 67 12.09 4.22 -6.45
C CYS A 67 13.32 5.06 -6.06
N THR A 68 13.48 6.20 -6.72
CA THR A 68 14.25 7.31 -6.15
C THR A 68 13.42 8.04 -5.10
N GLN A 69 14.08 8.82 -4.23
CA GLN A 69 13.38 9.69 -3.26
C GLN A 69 12.41 10.65 -3.97
N GLN A 70 12.84 11.26 -5.07
CA GLN A 70 12.02 12.17 -5.87
C GLN A 70 10.78 11.49 -6.48
N GLN A 71 10.91 10.24 -6.94
CA GLN A 71 9.77 9.47 -7.44
C GLN A 71 8.77 9.16 -6.31
N ALA A 72 9.27 8.82 -5.13
CA ALA A 72 8.42 8.57 -3.95
C ALA A 72 7.63 9.83 -3.56
N GLU A 73 8.29 10.99 -3.48
CA GLU A 73 7.65 12.29 -3.24
C GLU A 73 6.65 12.66 -4.33
N THR A 74 6.98 12.40 -5.60
CA THR A 74 6.08 12.64 -6.74
C THR A 74 4.80 11.82 -6.61
N MET A 75 4.91 10.53 -6.27
CA MET A 75 3.75 9.67 -6.03
C MET A 75 2.90 10.18 -4.86
N MET A 76 3.53 10.68 -3.79
CA MET A 76 2.78 11.24 -2.66
C MET A 76 1.98 12.47 -3.08
N LYS A 77 2.64 13.41 -3.76
CA LYS A 77 2.05 14.68 -4.17
C LYS A 77 0.96 14.53 -5.24
N LYS A 78 1.20 13.71 -6.27
CA LYS A 78 0.28 13.58 -7.41
C LYS A 78 -0.86 12.60 -7.17
N HIS A 79 -0.64 11.55 -6.37
CA HIS A 79 -1.57 10.42 -6.28
C HIS A 79 -2.06 10.16 -4.85
N TYR A 80 -1.16 10.02 -3.87
CA TYR A 80 -1.57 9.71 -2.49
C TYR A 80 -2.48 10.81 -1.90
N PHE A 81 -2.05 12.07 -1.98
CA PHE A 81 -2.80 13.23 -1.48
C PHE A 81 -3.86 13.77 -2.46
N ASN A 82 -4.14 13.06 -3.56
CA ASN A 82 -5.14 13.48 -4.53
C ASN A 82 -6.54 13.00 -4.10
N PRO A 83 -7.51 13.92 -3.83
CA PRO A 83 -8.85 13.56 -3.37
C PRO A 83 -9.69 12.82 -4.41
N ASN A 84 -9.33 12.93 -5.70
CA ASN A 84 -9.98 12.17 -6.77
C ASN A 84 -9.37 10.76 -6.93
N GLU A 85 -8.31 10.43 -6.19
CA GLU A 85 -7.65 9.12 -6.28
C GLU A 85 -7.65 8.41 -4.93
N PHE A 86 -6.67 8.67 -4.06
CA PHE A 86 -6.48 7.89 -2.83
C PHE A 86 -6.76 8.68 -1.56
N TYR A 87 -6.73 10.01 -1.61
CA TYR A 87 -6.96 10.85 -0.44
C TYR A 87 -8.45 10.94 -0.11
N GLY A 88 -8.77 11.03 1.18
CA GLY A 88 -10.13 11.19 1.68
C GLY A 88 -10.17 11.21 3.21
N GLU A 89 -11.38 11.11 3.76
CA GLU A 89 -11.59 10.97 5.21
C GLU A 89 -10.88 9.73 5.76
N PHE A 90 -11.12 8.60 5.11
CA PHE A 90 -10.46 7.33 5.42
C PHE A 90 -9.26 7.07 4.49
N VAL A 91 -8.50 6.03 4.83
CA VAL A 91 -7.28 5.63 4.13
C VAL A 91 -7.53 5.08 2.73
N MET A 92 -6.45 4.68 2.05
CA MET A 92 -6.49 4.36 0.62
C MET A 92 -7.48 3.21 0.31
N PRO A 93 -8.41 3.40 -0.63
CA PRO A 93 -9.21 2.31 -1.17
C PRO A 93 -8.36 1.35 -2.01
N SER A 94 -8.88 0.15 -2.28
CA SER A 94 -8.23 -0.86 -3.11
C SER A 94 -8.08 -0.46 -4.59
N ILE A 95 -8.79 0.58 -5.03
CA ILE A 95 -8.72 1.17 -6.36
C ILE A 95 -9.02 2.67 -6.26
N SER A 96 -8.41 3.49 -7.12
CA SER A 96 -8.56 4.95 -7.07
C SER A 96 -10.02 5.39 -7.21
N ARG A 97 -10.40 6.47 -6.52
CA ARG A 97 -11.78 6.99 -6.46
C ARG A 97 -12.35 7.39 -7.81
N ASN A 98 -11.51 7.84 -8.75
CA ASN A 98 -11.89 8.18 -10.12
C ASN A 98 -12.08 6.97 -11.05
N ASP A 99 -11.75 5.75 -10.61
CA ASP A 99 -11.96 4.55 -11.40
C ASP A 99 -13.46 4.16 -11.42
N THR A 100 -13.97 3.74 -12.58
CA THR A 100 -15.39 3.37 -12.73
C THR A 100 -15.80 2.22 -11.80
N ALA A 101 -14.87 1.33 -11.43
CA ALA A 101 -15.13 0.24 -10.50
C ALA A 101 -15.24 0.68 -9.04
N PHE A 102 -14.72 1.86 -8.67
CA PHE A 102 -14.79 2.37 -7.30
C PHE A 102 -16.23 2.50 -6.79
N LYS A 103 -17.16 2.91 -7.67
CA LYS A 103 -18.57 3.09 -7.36
C LYS A 103 -19.24 1.86 -6.75
N GLY A 104 -18.73 0.66 -7.05
CA GLY A 104 -19.26 -0.58 -6.51
C GLY A 104 -18.96 -0.78 -5.02
N ASN A 105 -17.93 -0.12 -4.48
CA ASN A 105 -17.43 -0.28 -3.10
C ASN A 105 -17.45 -1.75 -2.62
N THR A 106 -17.04 -2.66 -3.51
CA THR A 106 -17.22 -4.10 -3.34
C THR A 106 -15.86 -4.78 -3.34
N TYR A 107 -15.51 -5.39 -2.21
CA TYR A 107 -14.28 -6.17 -2.06
C TYR A 107 -13.03 -5.42 -2.60
N TRP A 108 -12.32 -5.96 -3.61
CA TRP A 108 -11.16 -5.31 -4.24
C TRP A 108 -11.49 -4.14 -5.18
N ARG A 109 -12.76 -3.76 -5.34
CA ARG A 109 -13.25 -2.68 -6.20
C ARG A 109 -13.84 -1.55 -5.37
N GLY A 110 -13.03 -0.99 -4.48
CA GLY A 110 -13.32 0.26 -3.79
C GLY A 110 -13.23 0.20 -2.27
N ARG A 111 -13.27 -0.99 -1.65
CA ARG A 111 -13.15 -1.10 -0.19
C ARG A 111 -11.71 -0.86 0.27
N ILE A 112 -11.54 -0.49 1.53
CA ILE A 112 -10.25 -0.35 2.21
C ILE A 112 -9.83 -1.71 2.74
N TRP A 113 -8.56 -2.03 2.52
CA TRP A 113 -7.93 -3.25 3.03
C TRP A 113 -6.72 -2.88 3.87
N ALA A 114 -6.72 -3.33 5.12
CA ALA A 114 -5.61 -3.19 6.04
C ALA A 114 -4.26 -3.67 5.46
N PRO A 115 -4.17 -4.86 4.82
CA PRO A 115 -2.90 -5.31 4.24
C PRO A 115 -2.39 -4.44 3.10
N LEU A 116 -3.27 -3.87 2.26
CA LEU A 116 -2.82 -2.98 1.18
C LEU A 116 -2.18 -1.71 1.74
N ASN A 117 -2.85 -1.07 2.70
CA ASN A 117 -2.36 0.15 3.33
C ASN A 117 -1.07 -0.11 4.14
N MET A 118 -0.99 -1.25 4.83
CA MET A 118 0.23 -1.66 5.55
C MET A 118 1.43 -1.81 4.60
N LEU A 119 1.26 -2.41 3.43
CA LEU A 119 2.37 -2.57 2.47
C LEU A 119 2.79 -1.23 1.87
N VAL A 120 1.85 -0.30 1.64
CA VAL A 120 2.19 1.08 1.24
C VAL A 120 2.98 1.77 2.36
N TYR A 121 2.52 1.70 3.61
CA TYR A 121 3.20 2.28 4.78
C TYR A 121 4.63 1.76 4.93
N MET A 122 4.82 0.44 4.85
CA MET A 122 6.15 -0.18 4.89
C MET A 122 7.05 0.30 3.74
N GLY A 123 6.46 0.55 2.57
CA GLY A 123 7.13 1.23 1.46
C GLY A 123 7.53 2.67 1.81
N MET A 124 6.63 3.46 2.38
CA MET A 124 6.90 4.85 2.77
C MET A 124 8.04 4.95 3.80
N ARG A 125 8.17 3.99 4.72
CA ARG A 125 9.27 3.93 5.70
C ARG A 125 10.66 3.81 5.08
N ASN A 126 10.77 3.39 3.83
CA ASN A 126 12.05 3.33 3.13
C ASN A 126 12.51 4.70 2.58
N TYR A 127 11.68 5.75 2.70
CA TYR A 127 11.90 7.07 2.11
C TYR A 127 11.56 8.19 3.11
N GLN A 128 12.01 9.41 2.82
CA GLN A 128 11.77 10.59 3.65
C GLN A 128 10.37 11.17 3.38
N LEU A 129 9.33 10.48 3.85
CA LEU A 129 7.91 10.85 3.62
C LEU A 129 7.15 11.07 4.95
N PRO A 130 7.56 12.00 5.83
CA PRO A 130 6.99 12.13 7.17
C PRO A 130 5.49 12.49 7.16
N GLU A 131 5.05 13.38 6.27
CA GLU A 131 3.65 13.81 6.19
C GLU A 131 2.72 12.67 5.78
N ALA A 132 3.09 11.93 4.72
CA ALA A 132 2.30 10.80 4.23
C ALA A 132 2.25 9.64 5.25
N ARG A 133 3.36 9.35 5.93
CA ARG A 133 3.37 8.33 7.01
C ARG A 133 2.47 8.72 8.16
N LYS A 134 2.55 9.98 8.61
CA LYS A 134 1.70 10.50 9.68
C LYS A 134 0.22 10.43 9.31
N ASP A 135 -0.16 10.96 8.13
CA ASP A 135 -1.55 10.92 7.65
C ASP A 135 -2.09 9.48 7.58
N LEU A 136 -1.35 8.57 6.94
CA LEU A 136 -1.78 7.18 6.78
C LEU A 136 -1.95 6.48 8.12
N THR A 137 -1.00 6.65 9.05
CA THR A 137 -1.02 5.96 10.35
C THR A 137 -2.12 6.50 11.26
N GLU A 138 -2.32 7.82 11.32
CA GLU A 138 -3.36 8.46 12.12
C GLU A 138 -4.76 8.09 11.62
N LYS A 139 -5.00 8.16 10.30
CA LYS A 139 -6.28 7.74 9.70
C LYS A 139 -6.52 6.25 9.81
N SER A 140 -5.49 5.41 9.67
CA SER A 140 -5.63 3.96 9.88
C SER A 140 -6.06 3.64 11.31
N LYS A 141 -5.41 4.26 12.30
CA LYS A 141 -5.78 4.13 13.71
C LYS A 141 -7.20 4.63 13.96
N ALA A 142 -7.58 5.76 13.38
CA ALA A 142 -8.92 6.32 13.52
C ALA A 142 -9.99 5.38 12.96
N LEU A 143 -9.79 4.84 11.76
CA LEU A 143 -10.70 3.85 11.13
C LEU A 143 -10.84 2.59 11.99
N PHE A 144 -9.72 2.03 12.46
CA PHE A 144 -9.74 0.86 13.34
C PHE A 144 -10.52 1.14 14.64
N LEU A 145 -10.22 2.25 15.31
CA LEU A 145 -10.87 2.62 16.57
C LEU A 145 -12.35 2.95 16.41
N LYS A 146 -12.77 3.43 15.23
CA LYS A 146 -14.18 3.67 14.93
C LYS A 146 -14.97 2.37 15.05
N SER A 147 -14.62 1.34 14.28
CA SER A 147 -15.31 0.04 14.34
C SER A 147 -15.19 -0.62 15.71
N TRP A 148 -13.99 -0.62 16.30
CA TRP A 148 -13.79 -1.18 17.64
C TRP A 148 -14.71 -0.55 18.70
N LYS A 149 -14.92 0.77 18.67
CA LYS A 149 -15.79 1.46 19.61
C LYS A 149 -17.28 1.31 19.30
N GLU A 150 -17.63 1.18 18.02
CA GLU A 150 -19.02 1.05 17.57
C GLU A 150 -19.59 -0.34 17.87
N ASP A 151 -18.84 -1.40 17.55
CA ASP A 151 -19.34 -2.78 17.63
C ASP A 151 -18.29 -3.82 18.07
N GLY A 152 -17.08 -3.40 18.43
CA GLY A 152 -15.97 -4.30 18.79
C GLY A 152 -15.34 -5.02 17.59
N GLY A 153 -15.74 -4.67 16.37
CA GLY A 153 -15.31 -5.36 15.15
C GLY A 153 -13.90 -5.00 14.70
N ILE A 154 -13.21 -6.02 14.19
CA ILE A 154 -11.94 -5.92 13.47
C ILE A 154 -12.18 -6.52 12.09
N TYR A 155 -12.56 -5.67 11.14
CA TYR A 155 -13.08 -6.13 9.87
C TYR A 155 -11.98 -6.50 8.86
N GLU A 156 -12.29 -7.47 8.01
CA GLU A 156 -11.51 -7.87 6.85
C GLU A 156 -11.24 -6.69 5.90
N ASN A 157 -12.29 -5.92 5.62
CA ASN A 157 -12.28 -4.78 4.73
C ASN A 157 -13.37 -3.77 5.13
N TYR A 158 -13.19 -2.50 4.78
CA TYR A 158 -14.05 -1.39 5.22
C TYR A 158 -14.56 -0.60 4.03
N ASN A 159 -15.78 -0.09 4.11
CA ASN A 159 -16.33 0.84 3.14
C ASN A 159 -15.45 2.10 3.08
N SER A 160 -14.96 2.46 1.90
CA SER A 160 -14.01 3.59 1.74
C SER A 160 -14.65 4.99 1.78
N VAL A 161 -15.97 5.05 1.92
CA VAL A 161 -16.76 6.28 2.03
C VAL A 161 -17.34 6.43 3.43
N THR A 162 -17.84 5.35 4.04
CA THR A 162 -18.49 5.42 5.36
C THR A 162 -17.63 4.88 6.52
N GLY A 163 -16.55 4.16 6.21
CA GLY A 163 -15.70 3.50 7.20
C GLY A 163 -16.35 2.31 7.90
N GLN A 164 -17.54 1.87 7.48
CA GLN A 164 -18.23 0.71 8.05
C GLN A 164 -17.65 -0.61 7.51
N GLY A 165 -17.50 -1.60 8.37
CA GLY A 165 -17.13 -2.96 7.96
C GLY A 165 -18.33 -3.90 7.86
N SER A 166 -19.36 -3.70 8.69
CA SER A 166 -20.57 -4.53 8.79
C SER A 166 -21.64 -4.26 7.73
N ASP A 167 -21.39 -3.34 6.80
CA ASP A 167 -22.35 -2.95 5.75
C ASP A 167 -22.54 -4.04 4.67
N VAL A 168 -21.68 -5.06 4.64
CA VAL A 168 -21.72 -6.16 3.67
C VAL A 168 -21.41 -7.51 4.32
N ARG A 169 -21.88 -8.61 3.72
CA ARG A 169 -21.64 -9.97 4.23
C ARG A 169 -20.23 -10.49 3.99
N ASN A 170 -19.51 -9.95 3.01
CA ASN A 170 -18.16 -10.35 2.63
C ASN A 170 -17.09 -9.45 3.27
N ALA A 171 -17.29 -9.16 4.55
CA ALA A 171 -16.36 -8.45 5.42
C ALA A 171 -16.44 -9.12 6.80
N ASP A 172 -15.59 -10.12 7.03
CA ASP A 172 -15.55 -10.83 8.32
C ASP A 172 -15.22 -9.85 9.46
N GLY A 173 -16.02 -9.85 10.53
CA GLY A 173 -15.93 -8.91 11.65
C GLY A 173 -14.85 -9.22 12.69
N TYR A 174 -14.20 -10.39 12.62
CA TYR A 174 -13.09 -10.76 13.50
C TYR A 174 -11.91 -11.30 12.69
N TYR A 175 -11.38 -10.47 11.80
CA TYR A 175 -10.33 -10.84 10.88
C TYR A 175 -8.96 -10.29 11.29
N HIS A 176 -8.00 -11.19 11.49
CA HIS A 176 -6.67 -10.89 12.04
C HIS A 176 -5.91 -9.77 11.30
N TRP A 177 -5.96 -9.71 9.96
CA TRP A 177 -5.25 -8.65 9.24
C TRP A 177 -5.87 -7.26 9.43
N GLY A 178 -7.12 -7.15 9.90
CA GLY A 178 -7.77 -5.87 10.15
C GLY A 178 -7.00 -5.05 11.19
N ALA A 179 -6.34 -5.75 12.13
CA ALA A 179 -5.46 -5.16 13.13
C ALA A 179 -4.23 -4.46 12.53
N LEU A 180 -3.85 -4.73 11.27
CA LEU A 180 -2.75 -4.03 10.61
C LEU A 180 -2.99 -2.51 10.51
N LEU A 181 -4.25 -2.06 10.49
CA LEU A 181 -4.58 -0.64 10.54
C LEU A 181 -4.04 0.04 11.82
N ALA A 182 -4.28 -0.56 12.99
CA ALA A 182 -3.75 -0.05 14.25
C ALA A 182 -2.25 -0.28 14.38
N PHE A 183 -1.74 -1.42 13.88
CA PHE A 183 -0.34 -1.80 13.97
C PHE A 183 0.61 -0.77 13.32
N MET A 184 0.20 -0.16 12.21
CA MET A 184 0.96 0.93 11.57
C MET A 184 1.27 2.07 12.55
N SER A 185 0.32 2.47 13.39
CA SER A 185 0.52 3.55 14.36
C SER A 185 1.46 3.15 15.49
N LEU A 186 1.47 1.87 15.90
CA LEU A 186 2.42 1.35 16.88
C LEU A 186 3.84 1.41 16.33
N LEU A 187 4.05 0.89 15.12
CA LEU A 187 5.36 0.94 14.45
C LEU A 187 5.87 2.37 14.23
N GLU A 188 4.97 3.31 13.92
CA GLU A 188 5.35 4.71 13.73
C GLU A 188 5.75 5.39 15.05
N SER A 189 5.16 4.97 16.18
CA SER A 189 5.50 5.52 17.50
C SER A 189 6.89 5.11 17.99
N GLU A 190 7.39 3.94 17.56
CA GLU A 190 8.73 3.43 17.89
C GLU A 190 9.87 4.14 17.13
N LEU A 191 9.54 4.97 16.12
CA LEU A 191 10.52 5.75 15.35
C LEU A 191 10.87 7.10 16.00
N LYS A 192 10.20 7.48 17.10
CA LYS A 192 10.45 8.69 17.87
C LYS A 192 11.47 8.43 18.97
#